data_AF-A0A2V1DCA3-F1
#
_entry.id   AF-A0A2V1DCA3-F1
#
_cell.length_a   1.000
_cell.length_b   1.000
_cell.length_c   1.000
_cell.angle_alpha   90.00
_cell.angle_beta   90.00
_cell.angle_gamma   90.00
#
_symmetry.space_group_name_H-M   'P 1'
#
loop_
_entity.id
_entity.type
_entity.pdbx_description
1 polymer ?
#
loop_
_entity_poly.entity_id
_entity_poly.type
_entity_poly.pdbx_seq_one_letter_code
_entity_poly.pdbx_strand_id
1 'polypeptide(L)'
;MSIFSGRASSIISDSPSTLIFTPAATTEPISTATQSDAVPRTRVSRPKAGSTFIIQSVKDKKVIAFWKGLVSLVEWDKPNTTIITRWECVERGGWFGFRDPVSYQFLGCDYDALVCRNTTQNNNESFQVMERKEREYELLIPSIKSSNLVGLRPVAIGSPPAGLKVVNKSSEATVWRFIEL
;
A
#
# COMPACT_ATOMS: atom_id res chain seq x y z
N MET A 1 -17.59 2.53 -78.53
CA MET A 1 -17.42 2.95 -77.12
C MET A 1 -18.54 3.91 -76.79
N SER A 2 -19.10 3.76 -75.59
CA SER A 2 -20.53 3.83 -75.30
C SER A 2 -21.06 5.20 -74.85
N ILE A 3 -22.20 5.57 -75.46
CA ILE A 3 -23.49 6.09 -74.95
C ILE A 3 -23.56 7.33 -74.03
N PHE A 4 -24.46 8.22 -74.49
CA PHE A 4 -25.12 9.40 -73.94
C PHE A 4 -25.82 9.30 -72.57
N SER A 5 -26.25 10.48 -72.11
CA SER A 5 -27.51 10.79 -71.36
C SER A 5 -27.25 11.24 -69.92
N GLY A 6 -27.93 12.23 -69.35
CA GLY A 6 -29.15 12.93 -69.73
C GLY A 6 -29.54 13.91 -68.61
N ARG A 7 -30.43 14.84 -68.96
CA ARG A 7 -30.85 16.03 -68.20
C ARG A 7 -32.11 15.75 -67.33
N ALA A 8 -32.43 16.74 -66.49
CA ALA A 8 -33.77 17.17 -66.02
C ALA A 8 -34.10 16.81 -64.55
N SER A 9 -34.27 17.82 -63.68
CA SER A 9 -35.57 18.46 -63.31
C SER A 9 -36.23 17.68 -62.15
N SER A 10 -36.80 18.22 -61.06
CA SER A 10 -37.31 19.56 -60.74
C SER A 10 -37.99 19.51 -59.34
N ILE A 11 -38.52 20.66 -58.89
CA ILE A 11 -39.75 20.84 -58.05
C ILE A 11 -39.62 20.97 -56.51
N ILE A 12 -39.88 22.21 -56.03
CA ILE A 12 -40.76 22.72 -54.93
C ILE A 12 -40.66 22.09 -53.52
N SER A 13 -40.47 22.91 -52.47
CA SER A 13 -41.57 23.36 -51.55
C SER A 13 -41.07 23.80 -50.17
N ASP A 14 -41.50 25.01 -49.79
CA ASP A 14 -41.93 25.47 -48.46
C ASP A 14 -41.26 24.98 -47.16
N SER A 15 -40.69 25.95 -46.44
CA SER A 15 -40.82 26.04 -44.97
C SER A 15 -42.29 26.36 -44.63
N PRO A 16 -42.89 25.89 -43.52
CA PRO A 16 -42.37 26.11 -42.16
C PRO A 16 -42.72 24.99 -41.15
N SER A 17 -42.23 25.10 -39.91
CA SER A 17 -43.05 25.02 -38.68
C SER A 17 -42.23 24.67 -37.44
N THR A 18 -42.27 25.61 -36.51
CA THR A 18 -41.77 25.58 -35.14
C THR A 18 -42.33 24.37 -34.39
N LEU A 19 -41.45 23.47 -33.93
CA LEU A 19 -41.80 22.49 -32.89
C LEU A 19 -41.17 22.94 -31.58
N ILE A 20 -42.04 23.37 -30.68
CA ILE A 20 -41.78 23.63 -29.27
C ILE A 20 -41.38 22.30 -28.64
N PHE A 21 -40.15 22.20 -28.13
CA PHE A 21 -39.74 21.10 -27.26
C PHE A 21 -39.53 21.63 -25.84
N THR A 22 -40.48 21.28 -24.98
CA THR A 22 -40.47 21.46 -23.52
C THR A 22 -39.30 20.68 -22.92
N PRO A 23 -38.50 21.24 -21.99
CA PRO A 23 -37.55 20.43 -21.24
C PRO A 23 -38.32 19.52 -20.27
N ALA A 24 -38.09 18.21 -20.37
CA ALA A 24 -38.54 17.26 -19.36
C ALA A 24 -37.77 17.52 -18.07
N ALA A 25 -38.46 18.01 -17.03
CA ALA A 25 -37.95 18.01 -15.67
C ALA A 25 -37.94 16.57 -15.17
N THR A 26 -36.81 15.89 -15.30
CA THR A 26 -36.57 14.63 -14.61
C THR A 26 -36.35 14.96 -13.14
N THR A 27 -37.36 14.72 -12.31
CA THR A 27 -37.20 14.66 -10.86
C THR A 27 -36.30 13.45 -10.56
N GLU A 28 -35.03 13.69 -10.30
CA GLU A 28 -34.18 12.67 -9.70
C GLU A 28 -34.78 12.28 -8.35
N PRO A 29 -35.00 10.98 -8.07
CA PRO A 29 -35.28 10.58 -6.72
C PRO A 29 -34.05 10.94 -5.88
N ILE A 30 -34.26 11.82 -4.91
CA ILE A 30 -33.34 12.03 -3.78
C ILE A 30 -33.12 10.65 -3.18
N SER A 31 -32.03 10.00 -3.61
CA SER A 31 -31.46 8.89 -2.88
C SER A 31 -31.01 9.51 -1.57
N THR A 32 -31.85 9.39 -0.55
CA THR A 32 -31.42 9.42 0.84
C THR A 32 -30.27 8.45 0.90
N ALA A 33 -29.05 9.00 0.84
CA ALA A 33 -27.84 8.31 1.18
C ALA A 33 -28.00 7.96 2.66
N THR A 34 -28.58 6.79 2.90
CA THR A 34 -28.35 6.06 4.13
C THR A 34 -26.84 6.03 4.26
N GLN A 35 -26.31 6.80 5.21
CA GLN A 35 -24.94 6.66 5.68
C GLN A 35 -24.82 5.21 6.13
N SER A 36 -24.45 4.33 5.20
CA SER A 36 -23.80 3.10 5.59
C SER A 36 -22.53 3.60 6.25
N ASP A 37 -22.43 3.41 7.56
CA ASP A 37 -21.17 3.43 8.28
C ASP A 37 -20.19 2.58 7.47
N ALA A 38 -19.42 3.26 6.64
CA ALA A 38 -18.46 2.64 5.77
C ALA A 38 -17.34 2.25 6.71
N VAL A 39 -17.41 1.01 7.20
CA VAL A 39 -16.27 0.29 7.75
C VAL A 39 -15.09 0.64 6.83
N PRO A 40 -14.02 1.29 7.33
CA PRO A 40 -12.93 1.71 6.48
C PRO A 40 -12.47 0.50 5.67
N ARG A 41 -12.64 0.54 4.35
CA ARG A 41 -12.11 -0.51 3.48
C ARG A 41 -10.61 -0.46 3.66
N THR A 42 -10.05 -1.36 4.46
CA THR A 42 -8.61 -1.48 4.70
C THR A 42 -7.91 -1.59 3.34
N ARG A 43 -7.24 -0.53 2.92
CA ARG A 43 -6.60 -0.46 1.60
C ARG A 43 -5.24 -1.12 1.71
N VAL A 44 -5.11 -2.30 1.12
CA VAL A 44 -3.78 -2.90 0.92
C VAL A 44 -3.15 -2.24 -0.30
N SER A 45 -2.00 -1.61 -0.11
CA SER A 45 -1.28 -0.87 -1.15
C SER A 45 0.24 -1.06 -1.01
N ARG A 46 1.00 -0.58 -2.00
CA ARG A 46 2.46 -0.50 -1.90
C ARG A 46 2.84 0.61 -0.91
N PRO A 47 3.89 0.43 -0.07
CA PRO A 47 4.38 1.50 0.78
C PRO A 47 4.67 2.77 -0.02
N LYS A 48 4.18 3.89 0.52
CA LYS A 48 4.36 5.22 -0.06
C LYS A 48 4.88 6.16 1.02
N ALA A 49 5.92 6.91 0.69
CA ALA A 49 6.47 7.93 1.59
C ALA A 49 5.38 8.89 2.09
N GLY A 50 5.42 9.21 3.39
CA GLY A 50 4.46 10.06 4.09
C GLY A 50 3.14 9.38 4.48
N SER A 51 2.90 8.14 4.04
CA SER A 51 1.70 7.38 4.43
C SER A 51 1.99 6.49 5.64
N THR A 52 0.97 6.18 6.42
CA THR A 52 1.11 5.31 7.61
C THR A 52 0.49 3.95 7.33
N PHE A 53 1.18 2.89 7.74
CA PHE A 53 0.78 1.53 7.46
C PHE A 53 0.81 0.64 8.70
N ILE A 54 0.00 -0.39 8.65
CA ILE A 54 0.18 -1.63 9.42
C ILE A 54 0.95 -2.60 8.53
N ILE A 55 1.98 -3.23 9.08
CA ILE A 55 2.75 -4.26 8.37
C ILE A 55 2.29 -5.63 8.86
N GLN A 56 1.46 -6.30 8.06
CA GLN A 56 0.79 -7.55 8.42
C GLN A 56 1.39 -8.73 7.65
N SER A 57 1.70 -9.83 8.33
CA SER A 57 2.08 -11.07 7.67
C SER A 57 0.87 -11.70 6.95
N VAL A 58 1.09 -12.14 5.71
CA VAL A 58 0.05 -12.78 4.89
C VAL A 58 -0.40 -14.09 5.49
N LYS A 59 0.52 -14.88 6.06
CA LYS A 59 0.27 -16.26 6.50
C LYS A 59 -0.56 -16.34 7.77
N ASP A 60 -0.14 -15.63 8.81
CA ASP A 60 -0.70 -15.74 10.17
C ASP A 60 -1.47 -14.48 10.61
N LYS A 61 -1.56 -13.46 9.76
CA LYS A 61 -2.30 -12.21 9.99
C LYS A 61 -1.81 -11.39 11.19
N LYS A 62 -0.67 -11.77 11.76
CA LYS A 62 0.01 -10.99 12.82
C LYS A 62 0.70 -9.77 12.23
N VAL A 63 0.86 -8.75 13.06
CA VAL A 63 1.42 -7.46 12.65
C VAL A 63 2.73 -7.18 13.36
N ILE A 64 3.64 -6.52 12.67
CA ILE A 64 4.87 -5.99 13.29
C ILE A 64 4.46 -4.86 14.22
N ALA A 65 4.83 -5.02 15.49
CA ALA A 65 4.48 -4.10 16.54
C ALA A 65 5.69 -3.74 17.40
N PHE A 66 5.58 -2.66 18.14
CA PHE A 66 6.60 -2.12 19.00
C PHE A 66 6.07 -1.85 20.40
N TRP A 67 6.83 -2.27 21.41
CA TRP A 67 6.55 -1.97 22.81
C TRP A 67 7.86 -1.87 23.59
N LYS A 68 8.09 -0.71 24.24
CA LYS A 68 9.22 -0.46 25.15
C LYS A 68 10.60 -0.86 24.58
N GLY A 69 10.89 -0.51 23.33
CA GLY A 69 12.20 -0.83 22.72
C GLY A 69 12.27 -2.19 22.01
N LEU A 70 11.21 -3.01 22.10
CA LEU A 70 11.16 -4.36 21.53
C LEU A 70 10.17 -4.41 20.36
N VAL A 71 10.60 -5.03 19.26
CA VAL A 71 9.74 -5.31 18.11
C VAL A 71 9.24 -6.76 18.22
N SER A 72 7.93 -6.95 18.04
CA SER A 72 7.30 -8.27 18.19
C SER A 72 6.16 -8.45 17.18
N LEU A 73 5.60 -9.67 17.14
CA LEU A 73 4.40 -9.99 16.38
C LEU A 73 3.22 -10.09 17.32
N VAL A 74 2.17 -9.34 17.01
CA VAL A 74 0.92 -9.39 17.77
C VAL A 74 -0.26 -9.67 16.86
N GLU A 75 -1.33 -10.20 17.43
CA GLU A 75 -2.60 -10.28 16.75
C GLU A 75 -3.20 -8.88 16.61
N TRP A 76 -3.70 -8.54 15.42
CA TRP A 76 -4.21 -7.20 15.11
C TRP A 76 -5.47 -6.85 15.89
N ASP A 77 -6.32 -7.84 16.16
CA ASP A 77 -7.65 -7.73 16.75
C ASP A 77 -7.67 -7.73 18.28
N LYS A 78 -6.51 -7.90 18.93
CA LYS A 78 -6.39 -7.80 20.39
C LYS A 78 -6.05 -6.36 20.78
N PRO A 79 -7.02 -5.56 21.27
CA PRO A 79 -6.76 -4.19 21.68
C PRO A 79 -5.80 -4.19 22.86
N ASN A 80 -4.55 -3.82 22.61
CA ASN A 80 -3.61 -3.43 23.65
C ASN A 80 -3.20 -1.99 23.39
N THR A 81 -3.71 -1.07 24.22
CA THR A 81 -3.47 0.37 24.11
C THR A 81 -2.00 0.76 24.26
N THR A 82 -1.15 -0.15 24.75
CA THR A 82 0.28 0.12 24.97
C THR A 82 1.14 -0.24 23.77
N ILE A 83 0.62 -0.99 22.79
CA ILE A 83 1.41 -1.53 21.69
C ILE A 83 1.23 -0.65 20.45
N ILE A 84 2.34 -0.22 19.87
CA ILE A 84 2.36 0.55 18.63
C ILE A 84 2.38 -0.43 17.45
N THR A 85 1.40 -0.33 16.56
CA THR A 85 1.25 -1.20 15.38
C THR A 85 1.29 -0.43 14.05
N ARG A 86 1.38 0.90 14.13
CA ARG A 86 1.38 1.82 13.00
C ARG A 86 2.80 2.31 12.72
N TRP A 87 3.13 2.37 11.44
CA TRP A 87 4.46 2.73 10.95
C TRP A 87 4.33 3.77 9.86
N GLU A 88 4.86 4.96 10.11
CA GLU A 88 5.01 6.00 9.10
C GLU A 88 6.09 5.58 8.11
N CYS A 89 5.76 5.57 6.83
CA CYS A 89 6.69 5.25 5.77
C CYS A 89 7.49 6.49 5.38
N VAL A 90 8.82 6.39 5.45
CA VAL A 90 9.76 7.41 5.01
C VAL A 90 10.57 6.83 3.85
N GLU A 91 10.91 7.63 2.85
CA GLU A 91 11.78 7.18 1.76
C GLU A 91 13.00 8.08 1.66
N ARG A 92 14.19 7.48 1.60
CA ARG A 92 15.46 8.19 1.43
C ARG A 92 16.34 7.44 0.45
N GLY A 93 16.62 8.06 -0.70
CA GLY A 93 17.51 7.48 -1.71
C GLY A 93 17.03 6.14 -2.26
N GLY A 94 15.71 5.95 -2.41
CA GLY A 94 15.10 4.70 -2.89
C GLY A 94 14.94 3.60 -1.83
N TRP A 95 15.33 3.87 -0.58
CA TRP A 95 15.15 2.95 0.54
C TRP A 95 14.01 3.42 1.45
N PHE A 96 13.16 2.48 1.84
CA PHE A 96 12.08 2.74 2.79
C PHE A 96 12.58 2.62 4.23
N GLY A 97 12.19 3.56 5.08
CA GLY A 97 12.23 3.46 6.53
C GLY A 97 10.81 3.38 7.06
N PHE A 98 10.63 2.64 8.15
CA PHE A 98 9.34 2.51 8.84
C PHE A 98 9.51 3.07 10.25
N ARG A 99 8.85 4.18 10.55
CA ARG A 99 9.05 4.95 11.77
C ARG A 99 7.84 4.89 12.67
N ASP A 100 8.04 4.71 13.98
CA ASP A 100 6.99 4.94 14.95
C ASP A 100 6.62 6.44 14.98
N PRO A 101 5.35 6.82 14.70
CA PRO A 101 4.93 8.21 14.69
C PRO A 101 5.08 8.94 16.04
N VAL A 102 5.19 8.21 17.16
CA VAL A 102 5.25 8.81 18.51
C VAL A 102 6.69 9.06 18.95
N SER A 103 7.54 8.03 18.93
CA SER A 103 8.95 8.15 19.34
C SER A 103 9.89 8.63 18.24
N TYR A 104 9.42 8.66 16.99
CA TYR A 104 10.22 8.92 15.79
C TYR A 104 11.39 7.95 15.59
N GLN A 105 11.38 6.80 16.27
CA GLN A 105 12.36 5.73 16.07
C GLN A 105 11.98 4.86 14.87
N PHE A 106 12.98 4.46 14.11
CA PHE A 106 12.84 3.58 12.97
C PHE A 106 12.93 2.11 13.39
N LEU A 107 12.06 1.31 12.78
CA LEU A 107 12.24 -0.13 12.64
C LEU A 107 13.57 -0.39 11.95
N GLY A 108 14.33 -1.34 12.47
CA GLY A 108 15.61 -1.73 11.92
C GLY A 108 16.06 -3.08 12.43
N CYS A 109 17.32 -3.41 12.20
CA CYS A 109 17.93 -4.66 12.61
C CYS A 109 19.16 -4.45 13.49
N ASP A 110 19.25 -5.23 14.56
CA ASP A 110 20.42 -5.37 15.42
C ASP A 110 20.87 -6.84 15.35
N TYR A 111 22.04 -7.08 14.76
CA TYR A 111 22.48 -8.40 14.30
C TYR A 111 21.50 -9.08 13.35
N ASP A 112 20.66 -9.98 13.87
CA ASP A 112 19.60 -10.68 13.13
C ASP A 112 18.22 -10.42 13.73
N ALA A 113 18.11 -9.62 14.80
CA ALA A 113 16.85 -9.32 15.45
C ALA A 113 16.30 -7.96 14.99
N LEU A 114 14.98 -7.88 14.80
CA LEU A 114 14.33 -6.61 14.50
C LEU A 114 14.22 -5.77 15.78
N VAL A 115 14.53 -4.48 15.68
CA VAL A 115 14.52 -3.51 16.78
C VAL A 115 13.89 -2.20 16.33
N CYS A 116 13.55 -1.33 17.27
CA CYS A 116 13.14 0.04 16.99
C CYS A 116 13.80 0.94 18.04
N ARG A 117 14.86 1.66 17.63
CA ARG A 117 15.75 2.39 18.56
C ARG A 117 16.33 3.67 17.97
N ASN A 118 16.62 3.68 16.68
CA ASN A 118 17.37 4.76 16.05
C ASN A 118 16.42 5.82 15.48
N THR A 119 16.69 7.10 15.71
CA THR A 119 15.90 8.23 15.17
C THR A 119 16.31 8.62 13.75
N THR A 120 17.35 7.97 13.21
CA THR A 120 17.88 8.20 11.87
C THR A 120 17.79 6.92 11.06
N GLN A 121 17.35 7.04 9.80
CA GLN A 121 17.38 5.94 8.84
C GLN A 121 18.81 5.72 8.34
N ASN A 122 19.55 4.80 8.96
CA ASN A 122 20.82 4.29 8.44
C ASN A 122 20.59 2.97 7.70
N ASN A 123 21.66 2.24 7.39
CA ASN A 123 21.60 0.99 6.64
C ASN A 123 20.73 -0.09 7.32
N ASN A 124 20.77 -0.16 8.65
CA ASN A 124 20.01 -1.16 9.41
C ASN A 124 18.53 -0.84 9.53
N GLU A 125 18.14 0.41 9.27
CA GLU A 125 16.76 0.93 9.28
C GLU A 125 16.22 1.14 7.86
N SER A 126 17.00 0.75 6.85
CA SER A 126 16.66 0.91 5.43
C SER A 126 16.21 -0.42 4.84
N PHE A 127 15.05 -0.39 4.19
CA PHE A 127 14.40 -1.57 3.64
C PHE A 127 14.16 -1.40 2.15
N GLN A 128 14.40 -2.47 1.41
CA GLN A 128 13.83 -2.65 0.09
C GLN A 128 12.53 -3.44 0.22
N VAL A 129 11.47 -2.94 -0.42
CA VAL A 129 10.16 -3.58 -0.47
C VAL A 129 10.00 -4.19 -1.85
N MET A 130 10.03 -5.51 -1.95
CA MET A 130 9.91 -6.22 -3.22
C MET A 130 8.56 -6.92 -3.35
N GLU A 131 7.84 -6.64 -4.42
CA GLU A 131 6.57 -7.32 -4.71
C GLU A 131 6.82 -8.75 -5.19
N ARG A 132 6.14 -9.72 -4.56
CA ARG A 132 6.17 -11.14 -4.93
C ARG A 132 4.95 -11.56 -5.71
N LYS A 133 3.80 -11.06 -5.29
CA LYS A 133 2.50 -11.19 -5.92
C LYS A 133 1.78 -9.87 -5.70
N GLU A 134 0.74 -9.59 -6.47
CA GLU A 134 -0.05 -8.37 -6.35
C GLU A 134 -0.35 -8.04 -4.87
N ARG A 135 0.23 -6.93 -4.40
CA ARG A 135 0.07 -6.39 -3.04
C ARG A 135 0.63 -7.27 -1.91
N GLU A 136 1.54 -8.17 -2.23
CA GLU A 136 2.22 -9.06 -1.29
C GLU A 136 3.73 -8.90 -1.46
N TYR A 137 4.40 -8.52 -0.38
CA TYR A 137 5.75 -7.97 -0.43
C TYR A 137 6.72 -8.70 0.49
N GLU A 138 7.98 -8.77 0.09
CA GLU A 138 9.08 -9.07 1.00
C GLU A 138 9.73 -7.77 1.49
N LEU A 139 10.07 -7.76 2.77
CA LEU A 139 10.91 -6.75 3.39
C LEU A 139 12.35 -7.26 3.40
N LEU A 140 13.26 -6.50 2.79
CA LEU A 140 14.66 -6.87 2.69
C LEU A 140 15.55 -5.79 3.32
N ILE A 141 16.52 -6.20 4.14
CA ILE A 141 17.52 -5.31 4.76
C ILE A 141 18.87 -5.49 4.05
N PRO A 142 19.63 -4.41 3.81
CA PRO A 142 21.02 -4.48 3.35
C PRO A 142 21.90 -5.35 4.27
N SER A 143 22.61 -6.31 3.68
CA SER A 143 23.75 -6.94 4.33
C SER A 143 25.02 -6.23 3.90
N ILE A 144 25.67 -5.54 4.84
CA ILE A 144 26.88 -4.76 4.57
C ILE A 144 28.06 -5.43 5.27
N LYS A 145 29.16 -5.63 4.53
CA LYS A 145 30.45 -6.05 5.07
C LYS A 145 31.54 -5.12 4.55
N SER A 146 32.38 -4.61 5.45
CA SER A 146 33.49 -3.70 5.12
C SER A 146 33.04 -2.56 4.17
N SER A 147 31.91 -1.93 4.51
CA SER A 147 31.28 -0.84 3.73
C SER A 147 30.73 -1.20 2.35
N ASN A 148 30.77 -2.47 1.94
CA ASN A 148 30.19 -2.93 0.68
C ASN A 148 28.86 -3.63 0.91
N LEU A 149 27.88 -3.37 0.04
CA LEU A 149 26.65 -4.13 -0.03
C LEU A 149 26.96 -5.53 -0.54
N VAL A 150 26.79 -6.54 0.32
CA VAL A 150 27.02 -7.95 -0.01
C VAL A 150 25.75 -8.61 -0.54
N GLY A 151 24.59 -8.11 -0.13
CA GLY A 151 23.31 -8.61 -0.60
C GLY A 151 22.15 -8.07 0.23
N LEU A 152 21.00 -8.68 0.02
CA LEU A 152 19.75 -8.34 0.69
C LEU A 152 19.29 -9.54 1.50
N ARG A 153 18.89 -9.28 2.75
CA ARG A 153 18.43 -10.33 3.65
C ARG A 153 16.96 -10.11 4.01
N PRO A 154 16.08 -11.09 3.76
CA PRO A 154 14.67 -10.95 4.07
C PRO A 154 14.38 -10.94 5.57
N VAL A 155 13.30 -10.23 5.93
CA VAL A 155 12.68 -10.28 7.25
C VAL A 155 11.71 -11.46 7.29
N ALA A 156 11.80 -12.24 8.36
CA ALA A 156 11.00 -13.43 8.59
C ALA A 156 10.45 -13.47 10.01
N ILE A 157 9.34 -14.17 10.17
CA ILE A 157 8.86 -14.62 11.47
C ILE A 157 9.80 -15.71 11.98
N GLY A 158 10.43 -15.46 13.13
CA GLY A 158 11.32 -16.39 13.79
C GLY A 158 10.58 -17.36 14.72
N SER A 159 11.28 -18.40 15.16
CA SER A 159 10.80 -19.22 16.26
C SER A 159 10.74 -18.37 17.53
N PRO A 160 9.72 -18.57 18.40
CA PRO A 160 9.71 -17.98 19.74
C PRO A 160 11.02 -18.31 20.49
N PRO A 161 11.53 -17.41 21.34
CA PRO A 161 10.92 -16.16 21.81
C PRO A 161 11.25 -14.92 20.96
N ALA A 162 12.12 -15.03 19.93
CA ALA A 162 12.67 -13.88 19.21
C ALA A 162 11.68 -13.19 18.25
N GLY A 163 10.58 -13.84 17.87
CA GLY A 163 9.44 -13.26 17.14
C GLY A 163 9.73 -12.89 15.68
N LEU A 164 10.65 -11.95 15.42
CA LEU A 164 11.03 -11.45 14.11
C LEU A 164 12.54 -11.47 13.95
N LYS A 165 13.01 -11.93 12.80
CA LYS A 165 14.44 -12.02 12.50
C LYS A 165 14.74 -11.73 11.04
N VAL A 166 15.99 -11.39 10.77
CA VAL A 166 16.56 -11.35 9.42
C VAL A 166 17.15 -12.72 9.10
N VAL A 167 16.86 -13.24 7.90
CA VAL A 167 17.32 -14.55 7.45
C VAL A 167 18.13 -14.45 6.16
N ASN A 168 18.88 -15.49 5.84
CA ASN A 168 19.80 -15.46 4.70
C ASN A 168 19.17 -15.95 3.38
N LYS A 169 18.04 -16.66 3.45
CA LYS A 169 17.40 -17.29 2.29
C LYS A 169 16.00 -16.73 2.04
N SER A 170 15.71 -16.44 0.78
CA SER A 170 14.37 -16.01 0.37
C SER A 170 13.27 -17.04 0.63
N SER A 171 13.59 -18.34 0.65
CA SER A 171 12.63 -19.39 1.01
C SER A 171 12.13 -19.32 2.46
N GLU A 172 12.86 -18.59 3.32
CA GLU A 172 12.50 -18.36 4.72
C GLU A 172 11.80 -16.99 4.91
N ALA A 173 11.70 -16.17 3.86
CA ALA A 173 11.12 -14.84 3.94
C ALA A 173 9.64 -14.91 4.35
N THR A 174 9.23 -13.96 5.19
CA THR A 174 7.80 -13.72 5.40
C THR A 174 7.29 -12.74 4.36
N VAL A 175 6.10 -13.04 3.85
CA VAL A 175 5.38 -12.18 2.93
C VAL A 175 4.46 -11.27 3.72
N TRP A 176 4.52 -9.98 3.43
CA TRP A 176 3.87 -8.89 4.14
C TRP A 176 2.84 -8.19 3.26
N ARG A 177 1.81 -7.65 3.89
CA ARG A 177 0.88 -6.68 3.34
C ARG A 177 1.02 -5.38 4.10
N PHE A 178 0.91 -4.27 3.38
CA PHE A 178 0.85 -2.94 3.97
C PHE A 178 -0.59 -2.48 3.91
N ILE A 179 -1.22 -2.36 5.07
CA ILE A 179 -2.58 -1.87 5.20
C ILE A 179 -2.48 -0.39 5.54
N GLU A 180 -2.90 0.46 4.61
CA GLU A 180 -2.88 1.91 4.75
C GLU A 180 -3.94 2.38 5.76
N LEU A 181 -3.55 3.31 6.64
CA LEU A 181 -4.37 3.91 7.69
C LEU A 181 -4.92 5.29 7.30
#